data_AF-A0A662ULR3-F1
#
_entry.id   AF-A0A662ULR3-F1
#
_cell.length_a   1.000
_cell.length_b   1.000
_cell.length_c   1.000
_cell.angle_alpha   90.00
_cell.angle_beta   90.00
_cell.angle_gamma   90.00
#
_symmetry.space_group_name_H-M   'P 1'
#
loop_
_entity.id
_entity.type
_entity.pdbx_description
1 polymer ?
#
loop_
_entity_poly.entity_id
_entity_poly.type
_entity_poly.pdbx_seq_one_letter_code
_entity_poly.pdbx_strand_id
1 'polypeptide(L)'
;MVWSSLIIRPVITCNGTCIGCPWTSSTIERNILPIQIFERLYKLIIDYSFDESIILCPNPYLHPKIRYFISKLRDLSRKVYTLSPINQLRNITKDLVEDIDEFVIVTSNYIELINEEKYIKALLSHGIENFSIYLALKTIDTNIENIVSSIDICRKYGLKLRIGEIPYSYMYILDLQRFLIERGFEVSLPYGYLYGYRAYTAYIDGYRVTILTKPLREECRKLYLDPIGRLYKCPFLSRYIDLNSETISIGSIRRIMFSDCPVKYNLQDYIPAINISLATTDGKIIPKDVLELLEVLMHTKSFRTACELLGYKPSTYIEKIHSLEKRIGFKLIITIRGGNRRGVTLLTPEALRLLEKYKSIREYISEKLFEGKYRNFII
;
A
#
# COMPACT_ATOMS: atom_id res chain seq x y z
N MET A 1 5.84 -15.41 -2.72
CA MET A 1 6.58 -14.69 -3.77
C MET A 1 7.01 -13.36 -3.16
N VAL A 2 8.30 -13.04 -3.24
CA VAL A 2 8.86 -11.85 -2.59
C VAL A 2 8.64 -10.65 -3.49
N TRP A 3 8.01 -9.61 -2.95
CA TRP A 3 7.70 -8.38 -3.68
C TRP A 3 8.98 -7.64 -4.09
N SER A 4 9.04 -7.21 -5.36
CA SER A 4 10.19 -6.50 -5.91
C SER A 4 9.82 -5.17 -6.55
N SER A 5 10.60 -4.13 -6.24
CA SER A 5 10.31 -2.75 -6.67
C SER A 5 11.54 -2.12 -7.33
N LEU A 6 11.35 -1.52 -8.52
CA LEU A 6 12.34 -0.66 -9.16
C LEU A 6 11.98 0.81 -8.88
N ILE A 7 12.86 1.51 -8.19
CA ILE A 7 12.63 2.89 -7.76
C ILE A 7 13.57 3.77 -8.57
N ILE A 8 13.05 4.82 -9.20
CA ILE A 8 13.87 5.79 -9.91
C ILE A 8 13.57 7.19 -9.39
N ARG A 9 14.60 8.01 -9.24
CA ARG A 9 14.46 9.45 -9.05
C ARG A 9 15.06 10.12 -10.28
N PRO A 10 14.25 10.71 -11.18
CA PRO A 10 14.75 11.23 -12.45
C PRO A 10 15.37 12.62 -12.34
N VAL A 11 15.05 13.38 -11.29
CA VAL A 11 15.49 14.77 -11.12
C VAL A 11 15.97 15.03 -9.68
N ILE A 12 17.01 15.84 -9.50
CA ILE A 12 17.47 16.29 -8.16
C ILE A 12 16.62 17.43 -7.61
N THR A 13 16.20 18.36 -8.47
CA THR A 13 15.76 19.69 -8.04
C THR A 13 14.37 19.70 -7.41
N CYS A 14 14.29 20.04 -6.12
CA CYS A 14 13.08 20.43 -5.41
C CYS A 14 13.32 21.75 -4.70
N ASN A 15 12.28 22.58 -4.55
CA ASN A 15 12.34 23.77 -3.69
C ASN A 15 12.39 23.43 -2.19
N GLY A 16 12.39 22.14 -1.83
CA GLY A 16 12.68 21.67 -0.47
C GLY A 16 11.65 22.05 0.59
N THR A 17 10.43 22.46 0.19
CA THR A 17 9.42 22.96 1.13
C THR A 17 8.72 21.84 1.92
N CYS A 18 8.88 20.58 1.51
CA CYS A 18 8.28 19.45 2.22
C CYS A 18 9.05 19.17 3.52
N ILE A 19 8.33 19.25 4.64
CA ILE A 19 8.88 19.04 5.98
C ILE A 19 9.44 17.61 6.10
N GLY A 20 10.72 17.47 6.45
CA GLY A 20 11.37 16.17 6.70
C GLY A 20 11.73 15.36 5.44
N CYS A 21 11.70 15.98 4.26
CA CYS A 21 12.12 15.36 3.00
C CYS A 21 13.61 14.97 3.04
N PRO A 22 13.99 13.71 2.73
CA PRO A 22 15.39 13.29 2.73
C PRO A 22 16.20 13.83 1.53
N TRP A 23 15.54 14.54 0.60
CA TRP A 23 16.12 14.98 -0.67
C TRP A 23 16.16 16.50 -0.82
N THR A 24 16.16 17.24 0.29
CA THR A 24 16.42 18.68 0.28
C THR A 24 17.84 18.95 -0.21
N SER A 25 17.98 19.53 -1.41
CA SER A 25 19.26 20.05 -1.89
C SER A 25 19.17 21.56 -2.02
N SER A 26 20.10 22.27 -1.38
CA SER A 26 20.30 23.73 -1.54
C SER A 26 21.10 24.09 -2.79
N THR A 27 21.68 23.11 -3.48
CA THR A 27 22.51 23.32 -4.66
C THR A 27 21.72 23.03 -5.94
N ILE A 28 21.64 24.06 -6.80
CA ILE A 28 20.85 24.13 -8.03
C ILE A 28 21.63 23.52 -9.22
N GLU A 29 22.45 22.50 -8.99
CA GLU A 29 22.96 21.75 -10.14
C GLU A 29 21.82 20.90 -10.69
N ARG A 30 21.35 21.25 -11.90
CA ARG A 30 20.31 20.52 -12.65
C ARG A 30 20.86 19.17 -13.11
N ASN A 31 21.10 18.28 -12.16
CA ASN A 31 21.40 16.90 -12.45
C ASN A 31 20.07 16.19 -12.68
N ILE A 32 19.89 15.79 -13.94
CA ILE A 32 18.77 15.05 -14.48
C ILE A 32 19.34 13.70 -14.90
N LEU A 33 18.63 12.60 -14.61
CA LEU A 33 19.06 11.25 -14.95
C LEU A 33 19.33 11.10 -16.46
N PRO A 34 20.58 10.91 -16.90
CA PRO A 34 20.87 10.73 -18.32
C PRO A 34 20.19 9.47 -18.87
N ILE A 35 19.53 9.60 -20.04
CA ILE A 35 18.86 8.47 -20.70
C ILE A 35 19.84 7.32 -20.94
N GLN A 36 21.07 7.62 -21.34
CA GLN A 36 22.08 6.62 -21.65
C GLN A 36 22.40 5.74 -20.44
N ILE A 37 22.40 6.32 -19.24
CA ILE A 37 22.63 5.57 -18.00
C ILE A 37 21.46 4.64 -17.69
N PHE A 38 20.23 5.16 -17.80
CA PHE A 38 19.04 4.33 -17.63
C PHE A 38 18.94 3.23 -18.67
N GLU A 39 19.32 3.48 -19.93
CA GLU A 39 19.40 2.47 -20.98
C GLU A 39 20.38 1.34 -20.66
N ARG A 40 21.54 1.69 -20.09
CA ARG A 40 22.50 0.68 -19.62
C ARG A 40 21.87 -0.20 -18.55
N LEU A 41 21.17 0.37 -17.57
CA LEU A 41 20.45 -0.40 -16.56
C LEU A 41 19.38 -1.28 -17.20
N TYR A 42 18.51 -0.69 -18.03
CA TYR A 42 17.40 -1.38 -18.70
C TYR A 42 17.88 -2.63 -19.44
N LYS A 43 18.94 -2.52 -20.26
CA LYS A 43 19.52 -3.66 -20.98
C LYS A 43 20.02 -4.77 -20.06
N LEU A 44 20.56 -4.42 -18.90
CA LEU A 44 21.06 -5.39 -17.93
C LEU A 44 19.95 -6.10 -17.14
N ILE A 45 18.76 -5.52 -17.05
CA ILE A 45 17.65 -6.05 -16.23
C ILE A 45 16.38 -6.38 -17.03
N ILE A 46 16.45 -6.33 -18.36
CA ILE A 46 15.28 -6.51 -19.25
C ILE A 46 14.56 -7.84 -19.05
N ASP A 47 15.29 -8.90 -18.69
CA ASP A 47 14.73 -10.23 -18.43
C ASP A 47 14.15 -10.38 -17.01
N TYR A 48 14.21 -9.33 -16.18
CA TYR A 48 13.64 -9.33 -14.84
C TYR A 48 12.32 -8.56 -14.81
N SER A 49 11.27 -9.20 -14.27
CA SER A 49 9.96 -8.57 -14.09
C SER A 49 9.77 -8.16 -12.62
N PHE A 50 9.69 -6.86 -12.37
CA PHE A 50 9.36 -6.31 -11.06
C PHE A 50 7.84 -6.27 -10.83
N ASP A 51 7.43 -6.31 -9.57
CA ASP A 51 6.01 -6.16 -9.22
C ASP A 51 5.54 -4.71 -9.41
N GLU A 52 6.44 -3.75 -9.23
CA GLU A 52 6.15 -2.33 -9.42
C GLU A 52 7.41 -1.51 -9.76
N SER A 53 7.18 -0.40 -10.47
CA SER A 53 8.12 0.70 -10.62
C SER A 53 7.58 1.95 -9.95
N ILE A 54 8.45 2.67 -9.23
CA ILE A 54 8.10 3.93 -8.58
C ILE A 54 9.02 5.04 -9.07
N ILE A 55 8.43 6.08 -9.66
CA ILE A 55 9.11 7.30 -10.04
C ILE A 55 8.92 8.33 -8.93
N LEU A 56 10.00 8.68 -8.23
CA LEU A 56 9.98 9.51 -7.03
C LEU A 56 9.98 11.01 -7.32
N CYS A 57 9.43 11.75 -6.36
CA CYS A 57 9.56 13.20 -6.30
C CYS A 57 11.04 13.63 -6.29
N PRO A 58 11.39 14.88 -6.68
CA PRO A 58 10.60 16.12 -6.65
C PRO A 58 9.41 16.21 -7.63
N ASN A 59 9.57 16.80 -8.82
CA ASN A 59 8.57 16.69 -9.87
C ASN A 59 9.16 15.87 -11.02
N PRO A 60 8.78 14.59 -11.15
CA PRO A 60 9.30 13.72 -12.21
C PRO A 60 9.14 14.27 -13.62
N TYR A 61 8.08 15.06 -13.84
CA TYR A 61 7.74 15.61 -15.15
C TYR A 61 8.62 16.79 -15.57
N LEU A 62 9.51 17.28 -14.70
CA LEU A 62 10.59 18.20 -15.09
C LEU A 62 11.66 17.50 -15.95
N HIS A 63 11.69 16.16 -15.95
CA HIS A 63 12.57 15.42 -16.85
C HIS A 63 12.03 15.49 -18.29
N PRO A 64 12.78 16.06 -19.27
CA PRO A 64 12.29 16.29 -20.64
C PRO A 64 11.91 15.02 -21.40
N LYS A 65 12.39 13.87 -20.90
CA LYS A 65 12.18 12.54 -21.49
C LYS A 65 11.41 11.60 -20.56
N ILE A 66 10.66 12.10 -19.59
CA ILE A 66 9.96 11.27 -18.59
C ILE A 66 9.09 10.16 -19.21
N ARG A 67 8.41 10.44 -20.33
CA ARG A 67 7.62 9.43 -21.06
C ARG A 67 8.43 8.23 -21.52
N TYR A 68 9.69 8.47 -21.91
CA TYR A 68 10.63 7.41 -22.25
C TYR A 68 10.85 6.45 -21.07
N PHE A 69 11.10 7.01 -19.88
CA PHE A 69 11.26 6.24 -18.65
C PHE A 69 10.00 5.47 -18.31
N ILE A 70 8.82 6.11 -18.36
CA ILE A 70 7.54 5.45 -18.07
C ILE A 70 7.32 4.26 -18.99
N SER A 71 7.50 4.43 -20.31
CA SER A 71 7.37 3.34 -21.29
C SER A 71 8.30 2.17 -20.97
N LYS A 72 9.58 2.45 -20.72
CA LYS A 72 10.57 1.40 -20.39
C LYS A 72 10.31 0.74 -19.05
N LEU A 73 9.81 1.48 -18.06
CA LEU A 73 9.43 0.92 -16.76
C LEU A 73 8.18 0.03 -16.85
N ARG A 74 7.27 0.27 -17.80
CA ARG A 74 6.15 -0.64 -18.08
C ARG A 74 6.62 -1.98 -18.65
N ASP A 75 7.68 -1.99 -19.47
CA ASP A 75 8.27 -3.23 -19.98
C ASP A 75 8.83 -4.09 -18.82
N LEU A 76 9.37 -3.43 -17.79
CA LEU A 76 10.04 -4.08 -16.65
C LEU A 76 9.10 -4.45 -15.51
N SER A 77 7.91 -3.84 -15.42
CA SER A 77 7.10 -3.89 -14.20
C SER A 77 5.61 -4.04 -14.48
N ARG A 78 4.93 -4.79 -13.61
CA ARG A 78 3.46 -4.96 -13.70
C ARG A 78 2.69 -3.66 -13.48
N LYS A 79 3.23 -2.75 -12.67
CA LYS A 79 2.63 -1.46 -12.36
C LYS A 79 3.67 -0.36 -12.32
N VAL A 80 3.29 0.83 -12.76
CA VAL A 80 4.12 2.04 -12.73
C VAL A 80 3.41 3.15 -11.98
N TYR A 81 4.11 3.71 -11.01
CA TYR A 81 3.61 4.75 -10.12
C TYR A 81 4.49 5.98 -10.18
N THR A 82 3.89 7.16 -10.06
CA THR A 82 4.63 8.42 -10.03
C THR A 82 4.23 9.22 -8.80
N LEU A 83 5.21 9.62 -7.99
CA LEU A 83 5.00 10.48 -6.82
C LEU A 83 5.41 11.92 -7.17
N SER A 84 4.54 12.88 -6.89
CA SER A 84 4.79 14.31 -7.04
C SER A 84 4.24 15.07 -5.85
N PRO A 85 4.90 16.12 -5.35
CA PRO A 85 4.37 16.95 -4.29
C PRO A 85 3.18 17.75 -4.80
N ILE A 86 2.28 18.06 -3.87
CA ILE A 86 1.01 18.75 -4.15
C ILE A 86 1.18 20.17 -4.71
N ASN A 87 2.28 20.86 -4.39
CA ASN A 87 2.57 22.18 -4.95
C ASN A 87 3.05 22.17 -6.42
N GLN A 88 3.08 20.99 -7.08
CA GLN A 88 3.53 20.83 -8.46
C GLN A 88 2.39 20.41 -9.42
N LEU A 89 1.12 20.47 -8.97
CA LEU A 89 -0.03 20.04 -9.77
C LEU A 89 -0.34 20.92 -10.98
N ARG A 90 0.10 22.18 -10.98
CA ARG A 90 -0.25 23.18 -12.00
C ARG A 90 0.04 22.75 -13.44
N ASN A 91 1.07 21.93 -13.65
CA ASN A 91 1.54 21.52 -14.99
C ASN A 91 1.21 20.07 -15.33
N ILE A 92 0.35 19.42 -14.55
CA ILE A 92 -0.04 18.02 -14.80
C ILE A 92 -1.19 17.99 -15.80
N THR A 93 -0.99 17.25 -16.88
CA THR A 93 -1.95 17.06 -17.97
C THR A 93 -2.28 15.58 -18.12
N LYS A 94 -3.42 15.27 -18.76
CA LYS A 94 -3.92 13.89 -18.89
C LYS A 94 -2.93 12.98 -19.61
N ASP A 95 -2.31 13.50 -20.66
CA ASP A 95 -1.33 12.81 -21.50
C ASP A 95 -0.02 12.47 -20.76
N LEU A 96 0.29 13.13 -19.64
CA LEU A 96 1.46 12.80 -18.81
C LEU A 96 1.19 11.64 -17.85
N VAL A 97 -0.07 11.39 -17.51
CA VAL A 97 -0.48 10.43 -16.48
C VAL A 97 -1.29 9.26 -17.04
N GLU A 98 -1.63 9.23 -18.33
CA GLU A 98 -2.38 8.12 -18.93
C GLU A 98 -1.58 6.81 -18.92
N ASP A 99 -0.26 6.92 -19.10
CA ASP A 99 0.66 5.79 -19.18
C ASP A 99 1.16 5.33 -17.80
N ILE A 100 0.54 5.73 -16.69
CA ILE A 100 0.87 5.23 -15.36
C ILE A 100 -0.37 4.62 -14.68
N ASP A 101 -0.15 3.61 -13.85
CA ASP A 101 -1.21 2.96 -13.08
C ASP A 101 -1.76 3.88 -12.00
N GLU A 102 -0.90 4.73 -11.43
CA GLU A 102 -1.35 5.74 -10.47
C GLU A 102 -0.41 6.93 -10.33
N PHE A 103 -1.01 8.11 -10.35
CA PHE A 103 -0.39 9.36 -9.95
C PHE A 103 -0.61 9.62 -8.45
N VAL A 104 0.46 9.73 -7.68
CA VAL A 104 0.41 9.87 -6.23
C VAL A 104 0.81 11.30 -5.86
N ILE A 105 -0.13 12.05 -5.33
CA ILE A 105 0.05 13.42 -4.87
C ILE A 105 0.49 13.37 -3.41
N VAL A 106 1.73 13.75 -3.14
CA VAL A 106 2.31 13.75 -1.80
C VAL A 106 2.07 15.10 -1.13
N THR A 107 1.49 15.07 0.07
CA THR A 107 1.26 16.24 0.93
C THR A 107 1.69 15.91 2.36
N SER A 108 2.06 16.92 3.15
CA SER A 108 2.36 16.72 4.58
C SER A 108 1.21 17.11 5.50
N ASN A 109 0.23 17.88 5.00
CA ASN A 109 -0.90 18.35 5.78
C ASN A 109 -2.14 18.66 4.92
N TYR A 110 -3.29 18.78 5.59
CA TYR A 110 -4.56 19.08 4.94
C TYR A 110 -4.65 20.53 4.42
N ILE A 111 -3.89 21.47 4.98
CA ILE A 111 -3.89 22.88 4.55
C ILE A 111 -3.35 23.00 3.12
N GLU A 112 -2.30 22.23 2.78
CA GLU A 112 -1.79 22.13 1.41
C GLU A 112 -2.86 21.60 0.44
N LEU A 113 -3.70 20.64 0.86
CA LEU A 113 -4.81 20.13 0.05
C LEU A 113 -5.86 21.21 -0.24
N ILE A 114 -6.17 22.05 0.75
CA ILE A 114 -7.10 23.17 0.60
C ILE A 114 -6.52 24.21 -0.37
N ASN A 115 -5.26 24.59 -0.17
CA ASN A 115 -4.60 25.61 -0.99
C ASN A 115 -4.53 25.23 -2.48
N GLU A 116 -4.36 23.94 -2.76
CA GLU A 116 -4.25 23.40 -4.13
C GLU A 116 -5.57 22.79 -4.64
N GLU A 117 -6.70 22.96 -3.94
CA GLU A 117 -8.02 22.38 -4.27
C GLU A 117 -8.46 22.71 -5.70
N LYS A 118 -8.14 23.92 -6.19
CA LYS A 118 -8.45 24.34 -7.57
C LYS A 118 -7.79 23.47 -8.63
N TYR A 119 -6.57 22.98 -8.38
CA TYR A 119 -5.86 22.10 -9.31
C TYR A 119 -6.33 20.66 -9.19
N ILE A 120 -6.70 20.20 -7.99
CA ILE A 120 -7.35 18.90 -7.80
C ILE A 120 -8.65 18.83 -8.61
N LYS A 121 -9.49 19.88 -8.54
CA LYS A 121 -10.69 20.01 -9.38
C LYS A 121 -10.34 20.00 -10.86
N ALA A 122 -9.31 20.73 -11.27
CA ALA A 122 -8.87 20.75 -12.66
C ALA A 122 -8.50 19.33 -13.14
N LEU A 123 -7.73 18.55 -12.37
CA LEU A 123 -7.38 17.17 -12.75
C LEU A 123 -8.62 16.31 -12.99
N LEU A 124 -9.58 16.35 -12.05
CA LEU A 124 -10.85 15.62 -12.16
C LEU A 124 -11.66 16.06 -13.39
N SER A 125 -11.77 17.37 -13.63
CA SER A 125 -12.49 17.91 -14.79
C SER A 125 -11.84 17.54 -16.13
N HIS A 126 -10.52 17.32 -16.17
CA HIS A 126 -9.82 16.81 -17.36
C HIS A 126 -9.94 15.27 -17.50
N GLY A 127 -10.69 14.60 -16.62
CA GLY A 127 -10.90 13.15 -16.65
C GLY A 127 -9.69 12.35 -16.16
N ILE A 128 -8.85 12.93 -15.32
CA ILE A 128 -7.75 12.23 -14.66
C ILE A 128 -8.30 11.64 -13.36
N GLU A 129 -8.53 10.33 -13.35
CA GLU A 129 -9.12 9.60 -12.21
C GLU A 129 -8.12 8.65 -11.53
N ASN A 130 -7.01 8.35 -12.19
CA ASN A 130 -5.95 7.45 -11.70
C ASN A 130 -5.00 8.17 -10.73
N PHE A 131 -5.52 9.02 -9.84
CA PHE A 131 -4.70 9.68 -8.84
C PHE A 131 -5.19 9.49 -7.40
N SER A 132 -4.29 9.77 -6.47
CA SER A 132 -4.47 9.52 -5.04
C SER A 132 -3.70 10.53 -4.22
N ILE A 133 -4.13 10.71 -2.98
CA ILE A 133 -3.44 11.55 -2.00
C ILE A 133 -2.61 10.65 -1.08
N TYR A 134 -1.33 10.94 -0.94
CA TYR A 134 -0.45 10.39 0.08
C TYR A 134 -0.17 11.47 1.12
N LEU A 135 -0.76 11.32 2.30
CA LEU A 135 -0.48 12.16 3.46
C LEU A 135 0.74 11.60 4.19
N ALA A 136 1.87 12.28 4.03
CA ALA A 136 3.14 11.97 4.66
C ALA A 136 3.16 12.48 6.10
N LEU A 137 3.31 11.54 7.03
CA LEU A 137 3.27 11.78 8.46
C LEU A 137 4.69 11.83 9.03
N LYS A 138 4.92 12.78 9.94
CA LYS A 138 6.23 12.99 10.60
C LYS A 138 6.29 12.38 12.01
N THR A 139 5.27 12.62 12.82
CA THR A 139 5.19 12.22 14.23
C THR A 139 3.79 11.74 14.55
N ILE A 140 3.65 10.70 15.38
CA ILE A 140 2.36 10.06 15.67
C ILE A 140 1.36 11.06 16.31
N ASP A 141 1.81 11.94 17.22
CA ASP A 141 0.93 12.71 18.12
C ASP A 141 0.18 13.89 17.49
N THR A 142 0.61 14.41 16.33
CA THR A 142 0.01 15.60 15.68
C THR A 142 -0.93 15.28 14.51
N ASN A 143 -1.32 14.01 14.32
CA ASN A 143 -1.83 13.58 13.02
C ASN A 143 -3.31 13.25 12.94
N ILE A 144 -4.05 13.07 14.05
CA ILE A 144 -5.43 12.60 13.89
C ILE A 144 -6.32 13.66 13.24
N GLU A 145 -6.22 14.91 13.69
CA GLU A 145 -6.92 16.05 13.06
C GLU A 145 -6.50 16.20 11.60
N ASN A 146 -5.20 16.13 11.32
CA ASN A 146 -4.66 16.20 9.96
C ASN A 146 -5.21 15.08 9.04
N ILE A 147 -5.33 13.86 9.55
CA ILE A 147 -5.92 12.71 8.84
C ILE A 147 -7.41 12.95 8.61
N VAL A 148 -8.18 13.31 9.66
CA VAL A 148 -9.63 13.53 9.57
C VAL A 148 -9.95 14.68 8.62
N SER A 149 -9.26 15.82 8.71
CA SER A 149 -9.44 16.94 7.79
C SER A 149 -9.05 16.58 6.35
N SER A 150 -8.02 15.74 6.15
CA SER A 150 -7.69 15.23 4.82
C SER A 150 -8.76 14.27 4.28
N ILE A 151 -9.37 13.46 5.15
CA ILE A 151 -10.50 12.58 4.81
C ILE A 151 -11.67 13.41 4.31
N ASP A 152 -12.03 14.52 4.95
CA ASP A 152 -13.16 15.35 4.53
C ASP A 152 -12.99 15.87 3.10
N ILE A 153 -11.79 16.34 2.76
CA ILE A 153 -11.45 16.80 1.40
C ILE A 153 -11.49 15.62 0.42
N CYS A 154 -10.87 14.49 0.77
CA CYS A 154 -10.85 13.32 -0.12
C CYS A 154 -12.26 12.74 -0.34
N ARG A 155 -13.11 12.73 0.70
CA ARG A 155 -14.50 12.29 0.66
C ARG A 155 -15.33 13.19 -0.26
N LYS A 156 -15.16 14.52 -0.17
CA LYS A 156 -15.84 15.52 -1.03
C LYS A 156 -15.59 15.26 -2.52
N TYR A 157 -14.40 14.76 -2.88
CA TYR A 157 -13.97 14.56 -4.27
C TYR A 157 -13.88 13.09 -4.70
N GLY A 158 -14.27 12.14 -3.83
CA GLY A 158 -14.15 10.71 -4.12
C GLY A 158 -12.71 10.22 -4.32
N LEU A 159 -11.73 10.92 -3.76
CA LEU A 159 -10.30 10.59 -3.91
C LEU A 159 -9.94 9.37 -3.05
N LYS A 160 -8.79 8.76 -3.32
CA LYS A 160 -8.19 7.74 -2.44
C LYS A 160 -7.19 8.40 -1.50
N LEU A 161 -7.34 8.19 -0.19
CA LEU A 161 -6.36 8.62 0.80
C LEU A 161 -5.43 7.49 1.21
N ARG A 162 -4.14 7.79 1.21
CA ARG A 162 -3.09 6.98 1.80
C ARG A 162 -2.39 7.75 2.90
N ILE A 163 -2.03 7.05 3.96
CA ILE A 163 -1.26 7.61 5.07
C ILE A 163 -0.03 6.73 5.30
N GLY A 164 1.08 7.36 5.62
CA GLY A 164 2.33 6.67 5.83
C GLY A 164 3.41 7.64 6.29
N GLU A 165 4.58 7.10 6.62
CA GLU A 165 5.77 7.92 6.84
C GLU A 165 6.13 8.75 5.60
N ILE A 166 7.01 9.72 5.77
CA ILE A 166 7.64 10.40 4.64
C ILE A 166 8.25 9.35 3.68
N PRO A 167 7.84 9.32 2.39
CA PRO A 167 8.30 8.31 1.45
C PRO A 167 9.82 8.23 1.42
N TYR A 168 10.32 7.03 1.64
CA TYR A 168 11.73 6.68 1.66
C TYR A 168 12.60 7.53 2.58
N SER A 169 12.07 7.93 3.76
CA SER A 169 12.83 8.50 4.88
C SER A 169 13.18 7.47 5.99
N TYR A 170 14.36 7.62 6.61
CA TYR A 170 14.81 6.80 7.75
C TYR A 170 14.54 7.47 9.11
N MET A 171 14.12 8.73 9.14
CA MET A 171 14.08 9.53 10.37
C MET A 171 12.93 9.17 11.31
N TYR A 172 11.88 8.55 10.80
CA TYR A 172 10.65 8.30 11.55
C TYR A 172 10.24 6.84 11.34
N ILE A 173 10.02 6.12 12.45
CA ILE A 173 9.32 4.83 12.45
C ILE A 173 7.95 5.11 13.07
N LEU A 174 6.90 5.02 12.26
CA LEU A 174 5.52 5.28 12.68
C LEU A 174 4.75 3.96 12.68
N ASP A 175 4.38 3.51 13.88
CA ASP A 175 3.41 2.42 14.03
C ASP A 175 1.99 2.98 13.90
N LEU A 176 1.61 3.28 12.65
CA LEU A 176 0.29 3.83 12.32
C LEU A 176 -0.83 2.84 12.58
N GLN A 177 -0.53 1.54 12.53
CA GLN A 177 -1.51 0.50 12.83
C GLN A 177 -1.91 0.60 14.30
N ARG A 178 -0.93 0.57 15.21
CA ARG A 178 -1.17 0.73 16.64
C ARG A 178 -1.83 2.06 16.97
N PHE A 179 -1.32 3.16 16.42
CA PHE A 179 -1.85 4.50 16.67
C PHE A 179 -3.36 4.62 16.39
N LEU A 180 -3.81 4.02 15.29
CA LEU A 180 -5.23 4.05 14.89
C LEU A 180 -6.08 3.08 15.73
N ILE A 181 -5.57 1.89 16.04
CA ILE A 181 -6.26 0.94 16.92
C ILE A 181 -6.45 1.52 18.32
N GLU A 182 -5.42 2.18 18.90
CA GLU A 182 -5.50 2.84 20.20
C GLU A 182 -6.56 3.96 20.25
N ARG A 183 -7.00 4.46 19.08
CA ARG A 183 -8.06 5.46 18.94
C ARG A 183 -9.42 4.86 18.57
N GLY A 184 -9.54 3.54 18.58
CA GLY A 184 -10.79 2.83 18.31
C GLY A 184 -11.13 2.66 16.83
N PHE A 185 -10.18 2.90 15.91
CA PHE A 185 -10.42 2.69 14.49
C PHE A 185 -10.19 1.23 14.07
N GLU A 186 -11.01 0.75 13.14
CA GLU A 186 -10.85 -0.57 12.55
C GLU A 186 -9.65 -0.58 11.59
N VAL A 187 -8.68 -1.48 11.84
CA VAL A 187 -7.52 -1.69 10.97
C VAL A 187 -7.44 -3.17 10.56
N SER A 188 -7.35 -3.42 9.26
CA SER A 188 -7.28 -4.77 8.69
C SER A 188 -5.91 -5.41 8.89
N LEU A 189 -5.84 -6.71 8.62
CA LEU A 189 -4.57 -7.36 8.32
C LEU A 189 -3.96 -6.82 7.01
N PRO A 190 -2.63 -6.94 6.82
CA PRO A 190 -1.96 -6.46 5.63
C PRO A 190 -2.38 -7.28 4.41
N TYR A 191 -2.76 -6.59 3.33
CA TYR A 191 -3.27 -7.23 2.11
C TYR A 191 -2.23 -7.32 0.98
N GLY A 192 -1.07 -6.69 1.14
CA GLY A 192 -0.02 -6.71 0.13
C GLY A 192 1.02 -5.62 0.32
N TYR A 193 1.64 -5.24 -0.80
CA TYR A 193 2.63 -4.17 -0.86
C TYR A 193 2.20 -3.09 -1.84
N LEU A 194 2.63 -1.86 -1.57
CA LEU A 194 2.43 -0.72 -2.42
C LEU A 194 3.57 0.29 -2.18
N TYR A 195 4.23 0.72 -3.25
CA TYR A 195 5.39 1.64 -3.19
C TYR A 195 6.57 1.11 -2.39
N GLY A 196 6.72 -0.21 -2.32
CA GLY A 196 7.71 -0.89 -1.50
C GLY A 196 7.39 -0.86 0.00
N TYR A 197 6.19 -0.43 0.38
CA TYR A 197 5.64 -0.48 1.75
C TYR A 197 4.62 -1.58 1.89
N ARG A 198 4.40 -2.06 3.11
CA ARG A 198 3.32 -2.99 3.42
C ARG A 198 2.01 -2.21 3.55
N ALA A 199 0.96 -2.71 2.93
CA ALA A 199 -0.31 -2.01 2.82
C ALA A 199 -1.40 -2.66 3.67
N TYR A 200 -2.11 -1.82 4.43
CA TYR A 200 -3.24 -2.18 5.29
C TYR A 200 -4.43 -1.29 4.94
N THR A 201 -5.63 -1.73 5.25
CA THR A 201 -6.84 -0.90 5.16
C THR A 201 -7.26 -0.49 6.56
N ALA A 202 -7.62 0.78 6.74
CA ALA A 202 -8.31 1.24 7.94
C ALA A 202 -9.59 1.99 7.58
N TYR A 203 -10.54 1.97 8.50
CA TYR A 203 -11.78 2.73 8.40
C TYR A 203 -11.81 3.79 9.49
N ILE A 204 -11.76 5.05 9.07
CA ILE A 204 -11.80 6.23 9.95
C ILE A 204 -13.08 6.98 9.59
N ASP A 205 -14.02 7.07 10.52
CA ASP A 205 -15.37 7.63 10.31
C ASP A 205 -16.06 7.08 9.05
N GLY A 206 -16.02 5.75 8.90
CA GLY A 206 -16.60 5.03 7.77
C GLY A 206 -15.89 5.24 6.43
N TYR A 207 -14.81 6.01 6.38
CA TYR A 207 -14.03 6.26 5.17
C TYR A 207 -12.79 5.37 5.10
N ARG A 208 -12.57 4.77 3.92
CA ARG A 208 -11.48 3.82 3.69
C ARG A 208 -10.15 4.54 3.47
N VAL A 209 -9.18 4.28 4.34
CA VAL A 209 -7.81 4.80 4.25
C VAL A 209 -6.83 3.65 4.04
N THR A 210 -5.83 3.86 3.17
CA THR A 210 -4.72 2.89 3.03
C THR A 210 -3.56 3.30 3.92
N ILE A 211 -3.15 2.44 4.85
CA ILE A 211 -1.97 2.67 5.69
C ILE A 211 -0.76 1.99 5.03
N LEU A 212 0.36 2.70 5.00
CA LEU A 212 1.64 2.21 4.47
C LEU A 212 2.71 2.22 5.56
N THR A 213 3.21 1.03 5.90
CA THR A 213 4.30 0.86 6.89
C THR A 213 5.50 0.16 6.28
N LYS A 214 6.69 0.38 6.86
CA LYS A 214 7.93 -0.22 6.34
C LYS A 214 7.85 -1.76 6.38
N PRO A 215 8.40 -2.46 5.39
CA PRO A 215 8.42 -3.91 5.39
C PRO A 215 9.34 -4.45 6.49
N LEU A 216 8.84 -5.37 7.31
CA LEU A 216 9.54 -5.94 8.48
C LEU A 216 10.46 -7.12 8.13
N ARG A 217 10.41 -7.64 6.90
CA ARG A 217 11.13 -8.85 6.48
C ARG A 217 12.45 -8.53 5.78
N GLU A 218 13.42 -9.43 5.96
CA GLU A 218 14.77 -9.38 5.38
C GLU A 218 14.78 -9.52 3.84
N GLU A 219 13.70 -10.05 3.25
CA GLU A 219 13.57 -10.29 1.81
C GLU A 219 13.21 -9.02 1.01
N CYS A 220 13.86 -7.89 1.30
CA CYS A 220 13.62 -6.63 0.58
C CYS A 220 14.32 -6.66 -0.79
N ARG A 221 13.56 -6.80 -1.88
CA ARG A 221 14.07 -6.82 -3.27
C ARG A 221 13.81 -5.49 -3.97
N LYS A 222 14.59 -4.48 -3.59
CA LYS A 222 14.50 -3.15 -4.21
C LYS A 222 15.75 -2.89 -5.05
N LEU A 223 15.59 -2.03 -6.04
CA LEU A 223 16.67 -1.29 -6.67
C LEU A 223 16.29 0.18 -6.70
N TYR A 224 17.25 1.07 -6.45
CA TYR A 224 17.05 2.50 -6.48
C TYR A 224 18.09 3.14 -7.39
N LEU A 225 17.64 3.83 -8.44
CA LEU A 225 18.48 4.63 -9.32
C LEU A 225 18.28 6.12 -9.00
N ASP A 226 19.35 6.80 -8.64
CA ASP A 226 19.34 8.23 -8.39
C ASP A 226 19.55 9.06 -9.68
N PRO A 227 19.38 10.39 -9.63
CA PRO A 227 19.49 11.25 -10.81
C PRO A 227 20.88 11.40 -11.42
N ILE A 228 21.93 10.91 -10.75
CA ILE A 228 23.33 11.02 -11.23
C ILE A 228 23.88 9.67 -11.70
N GLY A 229 23.03 8.64 -11.74
CA GLY A 229 23.39 7.33 -12.26
C GLY A 229 23.97 6.36 -11.24
N ARG A 230 23.75 6.60 -9.94
CA ARG A 230 24.15 5.67 -8.89
C ARG A 230 23.01 4.70 -8.60
N LEU A 231 23.31 3.41 -8.66
CA LEU A 231 22.38 2.32 -8.39
C LEU A 231 22.61 1.75 -6.99
N TYR A 232 21.59 1.85 -6.15
CA TYR A 232 21.56 1.35 -4.79
C TYR A 232 20.58 0.18 -4.68
N LYS A 233 20.67 -0.58 -3.58
CA LYS A 233 19.59 -1.51 -3.24
C LYS A 233 18.30 -0.78 -2.89
N CYS A 234 18.39 0.28 -2.10
CA CYS A 234 17.23 1.10 -1.77
C CYS A 234 17.69 2.52 -1.45
N PRO A 235 16.74 3.49 -1.38
CA PRO A 235 17.08 4.87 -1.11
C PRO A 235 17.74 5.12 0.26
N PHE A 236 17.70 4.13 1.17
CA PHE A 236 18.27 4.24 2.52
C PHE A 236 19.75 3.89 2.61
N LEU A 237 20.37 3.38 1.54
CA LEU A 237 21.73 2.85 1.61
C LEU A 237 22.75 3.84 1.07
N SER A 238 23.94 3.82 1.66
CA SER A 238 25.09 4.60 1.18
C SER A 238 25.89 3.87 0.10
N ARG A 239 25.85 2.54 0.05
CA ARG A 239 26.62 1.75 -0.92
C ARG A 239 25.89 1.67 -2.26
N TYR A 240 26.59 2.02 -3.34
CA TYR A 240 26.08 2.00 -4.71
C TYR A 240 27.03 1.34 -5.71
N ILE A 241 26.47 1.00 -6.87
CA ILE A 241 27.19 0.78 -8.13
C ILE A 241 27.06 2.05 -8.95
N ASP A 242 28.18 2.58 -9.44
CA ASP A 242 28.15 3.72 -10.36
C ASP A 242 27.87 3.21 -11.78
N LEU A 243 26.70 3.53 -12.34
CA LEU A 243 26.30 3.12 -13.68
C LEU A 243 27.05 3.85 -14.81
N ASN A 244 27.87 4.85 -14.47
CA ASN A 244 28.78 5.47 -15.42
C ASN A 244 29.99 4.57 -15.72
N SER A 245 30.36 3.65 -14.83
CA SER A 245 31.50 2.74 -15.03
C SER A 245 31.28 1.75 -16.19
N GLU A 246 32.35 1.37 -16.89
CA GLU A 246 32.31 0.42 -18.01
C GLU A 246 32.21 -1.05 -17.59
N THR A 247 32.49 -1.38 -16.33
CA THR A 247 32.72 -2.77 -15.88
C THR A 247 31.48 -3.46 -15.27
N ILE A 248 30.28 -2.97 -15.58
CA ILE A 248 29.06 -3.37 -14.86
C ILE A 248 28.45 -4.60 -15.49
N SER A 249 28.14 -5.60 -14.65
CA SER A 249 27.49 -6.84 -15.05
C SER A 249 26.14 -7.02 -14.35
N ILE A 250 25.27 -7.82 -14.95
CA ILE A 250 24.02 -8.27 -14.33
C ILE A 250 24.28 -9.00 -12.99
N GLY A 251 25.42 -9.69 -12.85
CA GLY A 251 25.82 -10.35 -11.62
C GLY A 251 26.01 -9.38 -10.45
N SER A 252 26.59 -8.20 -10.72
CA SER A 252 26.76 -7.13 -9.72
C SER A 252 25.40 -6.57 -9.27
N ILE A 253 24.47 -6.36 -10.21
CA ILE A 253 23.11 -5.88 -9.91
C ILE A 253 22.34 -6.89 -9.08
N ARG A 254 22.36 -8.17 -9.48
CA ARG A 254 21.74 -9.26 -8.70
C ARG A 254 22.29 -9.33 -7.29
N ARG A 255 23.62 -9.21 -7.12
CA ARG A 255 24.26 -9.22 -5.80
C ARG A 255 23.75 -8.09 -4.90
N ILE A 256 23.54 -6.89 -5.43
CA ILE A 256 22.96 -5.78 -4.66
C ILE A 256 21.48 -6.06 -4.34
N MET A 257 20.68 -6.45 -5.33
CA MET A 257 19.24 -6.64 -5.17
C MET A 257 18.90 -7.74 -4.15
N PHE A 258 19.66 -8.84 -4.17
CA PHE A 258 19.46 -10.02 -3.32
C PHE A 258 20.35 -10.05 -2.07
N SER A 259 21.11 -8.98 -1.80
CA SER A 259 21.85 -8.86 -0.52
C SER A 259 20.89 -8.88 0.67
N ASP A 260 21.39 -8.90 1.90
CA ASP A 260 20.56 -8.72 3.09
C ASP A 260 20.13 -7.27 3.27
N CYS A 261 18.99 -7.03 3.90
CA CYS A 261 18.60 -5.68 4.30
C CYS A 261 19.56 -5.19 5.40
N PRO A 262 20.34 -4.12 5.18
CA PRO A 262 21.22 -3.60 6.23
C PRO A 262 20.45 -2.81 7.29
N VAL A 263 19.18 -2.46 7.01
CA VAL A 263 18.23 -2.05 8.04
C VAL A 263 17.84 -3.31 8.81
N LYS A 264 18.74 -3.75 9.70
CA LYS A 264 18.45 -4.79 10.69
C LYS A 264 17.53 -4.15 11.72
N TYR A 265 16.23 -4.36 11.57
CA TYR A 265 15.34 -4.22 12.71
C TYR A 265 15.82 -5.23 13.76
N ASN A 266 15.89 -4.83 15.04
CA ASN A 266 16.09 -5.80 16.12
C ASN A 266 14.85 -6.71 16.16
N LEU A 267 14.82 -7.72 15.30
CA LEU A 267 13.77 -8.75 15.18
C LEU A 267 13.88 -9.77 16.33
N GLN A 268 14.12 -9.32 17.56
CA GLN A 268 13.95 -10.19 18.73
C GLN A 268 12.50 -10.23 19.22
N ASP A 269 11.61 -9.48 18.57
CA ASP A 269 10.20 -9.40 18.93
C ASP A 269 9.35 -10.36 18.06
N TYR A 270 8.84 -11.41 18.71
CA TYR A 270 7.85 -12.36 18.18
C TYR A 270 6.46 -11.74 18.04
N ILE A 271 6.00 -11.44 16.82
CA ILE A 271 4.62 -10.94 16.61
C ILE A 271 3.60 -12.08 16.77
N PRO A 272 2.60 -11.96 17.68
CA PRO A 272 1.59 -12.99 17.85
C PRO A 272 0.71 -13.15 16.60
N ALA A 273 0.67 -14.36 16.05
CA ALA A 273 -0.26 -14.74 14.99
C ALA A 273 -1.54 -15.32 15.60
N ILE A 274 -2.63 -14.56 15.57
CA ILE A 274 -3.90 -14.96 16.18
C ILE A 274 -4.81 -15.59 15.12
N ASN A 275 -5.21 -16.83 15.37
CA ASN A 275 -6.23 -17.52 14.59
C ASN A 275 -7.43 -17.82 15.49
N ILE A 276 -8.49 -17.05 15.29
CA ILE A 276 -9.74 -17.21 16.06
C ILE A 276 -10.67 -18.09 15.24
N SER A 277 -10.96 -19.28 15.76
CA SER A 277 -12.01 -20.16 15.25
C SER A 277 -13.05 -20.32 16.35
N LEU A 278 -14.31 -20.49 15.98
CA LEU A 278 -15.38 -20.76 16.93
C LEU A 278 -15.69 -22.25 16.95
N ALA A 279 -16.07 -22.78 18.10
CA ALA A 279 -16.58 -24.14 18.21
C ALA A 279 -18.04 -24.11 18.66
N THR A 280 -18.84 -25.02 18.12
CA THR A 280 -20.16 -25.32 18.68
C THR A 280 -20.03 -25.99 20.04
N THR A 281 -21.12 -26.06 20.81
CA THR A 281 -21.13 -26.68 22.15
C THR A 281 -20.75 -28.16 22.13
N ASP A 282 -20.95 -28.85 21.00
CA ASP A 282 -20.54 -30.23 20.74
C ASP A 282 -19.13 -30.34 20.10
N GLY A 283 -18.34 -29.26 20.12
CA GLY A 283 -16.91 -29.27 19.77
C GLY A 283 -16.59 -29.15 18.28
N LYS A 284 -17.56 -28.88 17.41
CA LYS A 284 -17.32 -28.77 15.97
C LYS A 284 -16.77 -27.39 15.62
N ILE A 285 -15.57 -27.38 15.06
CA ILE A 285 -14.84 -26.16 14.74
C ILE A 285 -15.39 -25.51 13.46
N ILE A 286 -15.62 -24.21 13.53
CA ILE A 286 -15.91 -23.29 12.44
C ILE A 286 -14.62 -22.47 12.19
N PRO A 287 -13.90 -22.76 11.08
CA PRO A 287 -12.61 -22.15 10.81
C PRO A 287 -12.67 -20.63 10.58
N LYS A 288 -11.57 -19.94 10.93
CA LYS A 288 -11.36 -18.50 10.70
C LYS A 288 -11.74 -18.03 9.29
N ASP A 289 -11.25 -18.73 8.26
CA ASP A 289 -11.45 -18.31 6.87
C ASP A 289 -12.91 -18.39 6.42
N VAL A 290 -13.69 -19.28 7.04
CA VAL A 290 -15.15 -19.30 6.87
C VAL A 290 -15.79 -18.12 7.58
N LEU A 291 -15.36 -17.77 8.80
CA LEU A 291 -15.87 -16.62 9.54
C LEU A 291 -15.59 -15.29 8.80
N GLU A 292 -14.40 -15.13 8.26
CA GLU A 292 -14.02 -13.99 7.39
C GLU A 292 -14.90 -13.92 6.14
N LEU A 293 -15.16 -15.07 5.50
CA LEU A 293 -16.06 -15.13 4.35
C LEU A 293 -17.49 -14.70 4.70
N LEU A 294 -18.02 -15.14 5.85
CA LEU A 294 -19.36 -14.74 6.30
C LEU A 294 -19.40 -13.23 6.60
N GLU A 295 -18.35 -12.66 7.17
CA GLU A 295 -18.24 -11.23 7.44
C GLU A 295 -18.33 -10.41 6.14
N VAL A 296 -17.52 -10.75 5.14
CA VAL A 296 -17.55 -10.09 3.83
C VAL A 296 -18.89 -10.32 3.11
N LEU A 297 -19.48 -11.50 3.25
CA LEU A 297 -20.77 -11.83 2.65
C LEU A 297 -21.91 -10.98 3.23
N MET A 298 -21.88 -10.68 4.53
CA MET A 298 -22.86 -9.81 5.19
C MET A 298 -23.01 -8.46 4.48
N HIS A 299 -21.89 -7.89 4.02
CA HIS A 299 -21.85 -6.60 3.34
C HIS A 299 -22.15 -6.70 1.84
N THR A 300 -21.58 -7.71 1.17
CA THR A 300 -21.64 -7.83 -0.30
C THR A 300 -22.93 -8.45 -0.81
N LYS A 301 -23.60 -9.28 0.02
CA LYS A 301 -24.80 -10.06 -0.34
C LYS A 301 -24.64 -10.92 -1.61
N SER A 302 -23.38 -11.25 -1.95
CA SER A 302 -22.98 -11.99 -3.14
C SER A 302 -21.83 -12.92 -2.79
N PHE A 303 -22.09 -14.23 -2.80
CA PHE A 303 -21.08 -15.23 -2.45
C PHE A 303 -19.83 -15.17 -3.34
N ARG A 304 -20.06 -14.98 -4.65
CA ARG A 304 -18.97 -14.91 -5.63
C ARG A 304 -18.10 -13.67 -5.39
N THR A 305 -18.72 -12.52 -5.19
CA THR A 305 -18.01 -11.26 -4.88
C THR A 305 -17.25 -11.37 -3.56
N ALA A 306 -17.84 -11.98 -2.54
CA ALA A 306 -17.16 -12.20 -1.26
C ALA A 306 -15.91 -13.08 -1.40
N CYS A 307 -16.00 -14.17 -2.18
CA CYS A 307 -14.86 -15.03 -2.48
C CYS A 307 -13.77 -14.29 -3.28
N GLU A 308 -14.15 -13.53 -4.31
CA GLU A 308 -13.22 -12.76 -5.13
C GLU A 308 -12.45 -11.73 -4.30
N LEU A 309 -13.13 -11.03 -3.37
CA LEU A 309 -12.49 -10.07 -2.45
C LEU A 309 -11.50 -10.72 -1.49
N LEU A 310 -11.71 -11.98 -1.11
CA LEU A 310 -10.83 -12.74 -0.22
C LEU A 310 -9.78 -13.58 -0.96
N GLY A 311 -9.76 -13.55 -2.30
CA GLY A 311 -8.85 -14.39 -3.11
C GLY A 311 -9.20 -15.89 -3.09
N TYR A 312 -10.45 -16.23 -2.76
CA TYR A 312 -10.94 -17.60 -2.66
C TYR A 312 -11.58 -18.07 -3.96
N LYS A 313 -11.43 -19.35 -4.29
CA LYS A 313 -12.14 -19.97 -5.41
C LYS A 313 -13.59 -20.27 -5.00
N PRO A 314 -14.62 -19.69 -5.67
CA PRO A 314 -16.01 -19.85 -5.25
C PRO A 314 -16.48 -21.31 -5.19
N SER A 315 -16.07 -22.14 -6.15
CA SER A 315 -16.41 -23.58 -6.18
C SER A 315 -15.86 -24.34 -4.97
N THR A 316 -14.64 -24.05 -4.55
CA THR A 316 -14.02 -24.68 -3.39
C THR A 316 -14.69 -24.24 -2.09
N TYR A 317 -15.00 -22.95 -1.95
CA TYR A 317 -15.57 -22.44 -0.71
C TYR A 317 -17.06 -22.76 -0.56
N ILE A 318 -17.82 -22.91 -1.65
CA ILE A 318 -19.23 -23.34 -1.53
C ILE A 318 -19.31 -24.79 -1.04
N GLU A 319 -18.43 -25.68 -1.51
CA GLU A 319 -18.31 -27.06 -1.01
C GLU A 319 -17.87 -27.07 0.45
N LYS A 320 -16.89 -26.23 0.81
CA LYS A 320 -16.42 -26.07 2.18
C LYS A 320 -17.54 -25.62 3.13
N ILE A 321 -18.35 -24.64 2.71
CA ILE A 321 -19.54 -24.19 3.47
C ILE A 321 -20.52 -25.33 3.62
N HIS A 322 -20.91 -26.01 2.54
CA HIS A 322 -21.87 -27.11 2.62
C HIS A 322 -21.40 -28.27 3.50
N SER A 323 -20.11 -28.61 3.44
CA SER A 323 -19.50 -29.62 4.31
C SER A 323 -19.55 -29.20 5.77
N LEU A 324 -19.22 -27.93 6.05
CA LEU A 324 -19.28 -27.38 7.39
C LEU A 324 -20.73 -27.34 7.92
N GLU A 325 -21.70 -26.90 7.12
CA GLU A 325 -23.14 -26.89 7.47
C GLU A 325 -23.64 -28.29 7.85
N LYS A 326 -23.26 -29.32 7.08
CA LYS A 326 -23.57 -30.72 7.39
C LYS A 326 -22.97 -31.15 8.73
N ARG A 327 -21.75 -30.68 9.03
CA ARG A 327 -21.07 -31.00 10.28
C ARG A 327 -21.75 -30.30 11.46
N ILE A 328 -21.92 -28.99 11.40
CA ILE A 328 -22.45 -28.17 12.52
C ILE A 328 -23.97 -28.30 12.70
N GLY A 329 -24.70 -28.82 11.71
CA GLY A 329 -26.12 -29.14 11.82
C GLY A 329 -27.07 -27.98 11.54
N PHE A 330 -26.56 -26.83 11.07
CA PHE A 330 -27.37 -25.67 10.67
C PHE A 330 -26.79 -24.99 9.44
N LYS A 331 -27.63 -24.22 8.75
CA LYS A 331 -27.25 -23.46 7.55
C LYS A 331 -26.55 -22.16 7.92
N LEU A 332 -25.52 -21.81 7.17
CA LEU A 332 -24.79 -20.55 7.30
C LEU A 332 -25.27 -19.51 6.30
N ILE A 333 -25.66 -19.96 5.10
CA ILE A 333 -26.07 -19.08 4.01
C ILE A 333 -27.40 -19.54 3.39
N ILE A 334 -28.17 -18.56 2.90
CA ILE A 334 -29.37 -18.78 2.08
C ILE A 334 -29.14 -18.09 0.75
N THR A 335 -29.32 -18.83 -0.34
CA THR A 335 -29.23 -18.26 -1.69
C THR A 335 -30.62 -18.19 -2.31
N ILE A 336 -31.01 -16.97 -2.70
CA ILE A 336 -32.25 -16.70 -3.40
C ILE A 336 -31.93 -16.60 -4.88
N ARG A 337 -32.53 -17.48 -5.69
CA ARG A 337 -32.39 -17.44 -7.15
C ARG A 337 -33.13 -16.20 -7.67
N GLY A 338 -32.39 -15.27 -8.24
CA GLY A 338 -32.94 -14.17 -9.00
C GLY A 338 -32.85 -14.52 -10.47
N GLY A 339 -33.98 -14.53 -11.18
CA GLY A 339 -34.00 -14.59 -12.65
C GLY A 339 -33.37 -13.31 -13.23
N ASN A 340 -34.18 -12.43 -13.82
CA ASN A 340 -33.68 -11.17 -14.40
C ASN A 340 -33.12 -10.16 -13.37
N ARG A 341 -33.24 -10.41 -12.06
CA ARG A 341 -32.82 -9.49 -10.98
C ARG A 341 -31.50 -9.85 -10.27
N ARG A 342 -30.73 -10.82 -10.80
CA ARG A 342 -29.52 -11.41 -10.20
C ARG A 342 -29.80 -12.09 -8.85
N GLY A 343 -29.15 -13.24 -8.61
CA GLY A 343 -29.29 -13.98 -7.35
C GLY A 343 -28.64 -13.25 -6.18
N VAL A 344 -29.16 -13.45 -4.98
CA VAL A 344 -28.66 -12.86 -3.73
C VAL A 344 -28.30 -13.98 -2.76
N THR A 345 -27.17 -13.86 -2.08
CA THR A 345 -26.79 -14.76 -0.99
C THR A 345 -26.76 -13.98 0.32
N LEU A 346 -27.54 -14.45 1.30
CA LEU A 346 -27.68 -13.83 2.62
C LEU A 346 -27.20 -14.79 3.71
N LEU A 347 -26.84 -14.22 4.86
CA LEU A 347 -26.56 -15.00 6.07
C LEU A 347 -27.87 -15.47 6.72
N THR A 348 -27.84 -16.65 7.34
CA THR A 348 -28.92 -17.10 8.23
C THR A 348 -28.92 -16.33 9.55
N PRO A 349 -30.03 -16.34 10.32
CA PRO A 349 -30.04 -15.81 11.68
C PRO A 349 -28.97 -16.43 12.58
N GLU A 350 -28.70 -17.73 12.43
CA GLU A 350 -27.66 -18.46 13.16
C GLU A 350 -26.27 -17.97 12.79
N ALA A 351 -26.01 -17.75 11.49
CA ALA A 351 -24.74 -17.21 11.02
C ALA A 351 -24.51 -15.77 11.49
N LEU A 352 -25.55 -14.95 11.56
CA LEU A 352 -25.45 -13.59 12.11
C LEU A 352 -25.05 -13.61 13.58
N ARG A 353 -25.73 -14.42 14.41
CA ARG A 353 -25.37 -14.59 15.84
C ARG A 353 -23.96 -15.14 16.02
N LEU A 354 -23.55 -16.07 15.15
CA LEU A 354 -22.19 -16.60 15.13
C LEU A 354 -21.17 -15.49 14.82
N LEU A 355 -21.48 -14.65 13.83
CA LEU A 355 -20.62 -13.55 13.41
C LEU A 355 -20.48 -12.49 14.50
N GLU A 356 -21.58 -12.14 15.19
CA GLU A 356 -21.56 -11.23 16.33
C GLU A 356 -20.66 -11.73 17.46
N LYS A 357 -20.75 -13.03 17.80
CA LYS A 357 -19.84 -13.65 18.77
C LYS A 357 -18.40 -13.66 18.31
N TYR A 358 -18.16 -13.93 17.02
CA TYR A 358 -16.82 -13.89 16.46
C TYR A 358 -16.20 -12.50 16.57
N LYS A 359 -16.98 -11.46 16.24
CA LYS A 359 -16.57 -10.06 16.34
C LYS A 359 -16.25 -9.65 17.77
N SER A 360 -17.14 -9.93 18.72
CA SER A 360 -16.91 -9.57 20.12
C SER A 360 -15.70 -10.30 20.74
N ILE A 361 -15.48 -11.56 20.39
CA ILE A 361 -14.28 -12.31 20.83
C ILE A 361 -13.02 -11.75 20.17
N ARG A 362 -13.08 -11.41 18.88
CA ARG A 362 -11.96 -10.80 18.15
C ARG A 362 -11.59 -9.44 18.75
N GLU A 363 -12.58 -8.61 19.04
CA GLU A 363 -12.41 -7.31 19.70
C GLU A 363 -11.82 -7.48 21.10
N TYR A 364 -12.37 -8.38 21.92
CA TYR A 364 -11.82 -8.66 23.25
C TYR A 364 -10.38 -9.17 23.23
N ILE A 365 -10.06 -10.14 22.36
CA ILE A 365 -8.68 -10.66 22.24
C ILE A 365 -7.74 -9.58 21.73
N SER A 366 -8.19 -8.78 20.76
CA SER A 366 -7.48 -7.62 20.27
C SER A 366 -7.15 -6.68 21.43
N GLU A 367 -8.15 -6.18 22.15
CA GLU A 367 -7.98 -5.33 23.34
C GLU A 367 -7.00 -5.93 24.37
N LYS A 368 -7.14 -7.22 24.71
CA LYS A 368 -6.29 -7.86 25.71
C LYS A 368 -4.84 -8.07 25.27
N LEU A 369 -4.59 -8.27 23.98
CA LEU A 369 -3.23 -8.29 23.44
C LEU A 369 -2.58 -6.91 23.51
N PHE A 370 -3.39 -5.85 23.43
CA PHE A 370 -2.92 -4.46 23.52
C PHE A 370 -2.75 -3.94 24.96
N GLU A 371 -3.40 -4.57 25.96
CA GLU A 371 -3.30 -4.17 27.37
C GLU A 371 -2.14 -4.83 28.16
N GLY A 372 -1.53 -5.91 27.66
CA GLY A 372 -0.63 -6.79 28.44
C GLY A 372 0.89 -6.70 28.17
N LYS A 373 1.65 -7.62 28.77
CA LYS A 373 3.11 -7.85 28.60
C LYS A 373 3.58 -8.06 27.14
N TYR A 374 2.66 -8.20 26.19
CA TYR A 374 2.94 -8.37 24.76
C TYR A 374 3.01 -7.05 23.97
N ARG A 375 2.92 -5.91 24.67
CA ARG A 375 2.97 -4.54 24.15
C ARG A 375 4.19 -4.20 23.26
N ASN A 376 5.29 -4.92 23.42
CA ASN A 376 6.55 -4.71 22.70
C ASN A 376 6.69 -5.61 21.47
N PHE A 377 5.77 -6.55 21.26
CA PHE A 377 5.95 -7.65 20.31
C PHE A 377 5.31 -7.41 18.94
N ILE A 378 4.57 -6.32 18.76
CA ILE A 378 3.90 -5.99 17.50
C ILE A 378 4.63 -4.76 16.93
N ILE A 379 5.70 -5.02 16.15
CA ILE A 379 6.43 -4.06 15.32
C ILE A 379 6.01 -4.28 13.87
#